data_AF-A0A6M4IQ73-F1
#
_entry.id   AF-A0A6M4IQ73-F1
#
_cell.length_a   1.000
_cell.length_b   1.000
_cell.length_c   1.000
_cell.angle_alpha   90.00
_cell.angle_beta   90.00
_cell.angle_gamma   90.00
#
_symmetry.space_group_name_H-M   'P 1'
#
loop_
_entity.id
_entity.type
_entity.pdbx_description
1 polymer ?
#
loop_
_entity_poly.entity_id
_entity_poly.type
_entity_poly.pdbx_seq_one_letter_code
_entity_poly.pdbx_strand_id
1 'polypeptide(L)'
;MFSSPRAPRADSWPLGWVASTSTAIIACALWQQAPGWASLVVALVASACAVWMLPTLRRPRGLAAATVALLAITVTVAVGETATLFSVRRDWSAWSAGEREDRAQRVAASLTDVASTLRRVAEERVLDTLSVATPPLEGAVESALLVFRNGALVARAGQTRTSIMPGAPVGVRLVDGAFHTSLVARARSADGRVEAVAVALVSSAPPADRFARPLLRTLSGRVDVAHTIIESPDSTNVAAGSTVVVVPDGPNRLARVRALSFSEGETQLSLLQRARARTNLSLGLALLGMLIGAWRRPARTGQRVAAAAAAAVRARDRGRATHRVVERVLPV
;
A
#
# COMPACT_ATOMS: atom_id res chain seq x y z
N MET A 1 -59.93 44.62 -8.70
CA MET A 1 -59.45 43.30 -9.17
C MET A 1 -57.96 43.21 -8.81
N PHE A 2 -57.65 42.76 -7.59
CA PHE A 2 -56.27 42.67 -7.11
C PHE A 2 -55.67 41.35 -7.55
N SER A 3 -54.76 41.41 -8.52
CA SER A 3 -53.91 40.30 -8.93
C SER A 3 -52.98 39.94 -7.77
N SER A 4 -53.27 38.86 -7.05
CA SER A 4 -52.34 38.31 -6.06
C SER A 4 -51.01 37.98 -6.75
N PRO A 5 -49.87 38.50 -6.26
CA PRO A 5 -48.57 38.12 -6.78
C PRO A 5 -48.38 36.62 -6.54
N ARG A 6 -48.20 35.84 -7.62
CA ARG A 6 -47.82 34.43 -7.53
C ARG A 6 -46.53 34.36 -6.71
N ALA A 7 -46.61 33.76 -5.52
CA ALA A 7 -45.44 33.48 -4.70
C ALA A 7 -44.36 32.81 -5.58
N PRO A 8 -43.11 33.28 -5.55
CA PRO A 8 -42.04 32.67 -6.33
C PRO A 8 -41.94 31.20 -5.93
N ARG A 9 -42.15 30.29 -6.91
CA ARG A 9 -42.03 28.84 -6.70
C ARG A 9 -40.69 28.59 -6.02
N ALA A 10 -40.73 28.07 -4.80
CA ALA A 10 -39.55 27.72 -4.03
C ALA A 10 -38.60 26.89 -4.90
N ASP A 11 -37.37 27.40 -5.03
CA ASP A 11 -36.26 26.88 -5.82
C ASP A 11 -35.81 25.51 -5.27
N SER A 12 -36.58 24.46 -5.55
CA SER A 12 -36.26 23.08 -5.15
C SER A 12 -35.31 22.43 -6.16
N TRP A 13 -34.32 21.68 -5.68
CA TRP A 13 -33.50 20.82 -6.53
C TRP A 13 -34.38 19.84 -7.31
N PRO A 14 -34.03 19.47 -8.56
CA PRO A 14 -34.76 18.44 -9.29
C PRO A 14 -34.66 17.13 -8.52
N LEU A 15 -35.81 16.59 -8.14
CA LEU A 15 -35.94 15.31 -7.44
C LEU A 15 -35.15 14.19 -8.13
N GLY A 16 -35.10 14.21 -9.47
CA GLY A 16 -34.34 13.26 -10.27
C GLY A 16 -32.84 13.25 -9.95
N TRP A 17 -32.21 14.41 -9.74
CA TRP A 17 -30.77 14.47 -9.43
C TRP A 17 -30.47 13.95 -8.03
N VAL A 18 -31.32 14.27 -7.04
CA VAL A 18 -31.19 13.77 -5.67
C VAL A 18 -31.41 12.26 -5.62
N ALA A 19 -32.42 11.75 -6.34
CA ALA A 19 -32.70 10.32 -6.42
C ALA A 19 -31.54 9.57 -7.11
N SER A 20 -31.04 10.05 -8.24
CA SER A 20 -29.94 9.40 -8.97
C SER A 20 -28.63 9.40 -8.17
N THR A 21 -28.27 10.51 -7.55
CA THR A 21 -27.08 10.57 -6.67
C THR A 21 -27.23 9.70 -5.42
N SER A 22 -28.41 9.64 -4.80
CA SER A 22 -28.70 8.72 -3.68
C SER A 22 -28.51 7.26 -4.11
N THR A 23 -29.11 6.88 -5.23
CA THR A 23 -29.02 5.52 -5.78
C THR A 23 -27.57 5.16 -6.10
N ALA A 24 -26.79 6.07 -6.69
CA ALA A 24 -25.38 5.87 -6.96
C ALA A 24 -24.57 5.64 -5.67
N ILE A 25 -24.80 6.46 -4.63
CA ILE A 25 -24.13 6.32 -3.33
C ILE A 25 -24.50 4.99 -2.67
N ILE A 26 -25.78 4.62 -2.67
CA ILE A 26 -26.25 3.35 -2.09
C ILE A 26 -25.66 2.16 -2.85
N ALA A 27 -25.65 2.19 -4.18
CA ALA A 27 -25.08 1.14 -5.00
C ALA A 27 -23.57 0.98 -4.77
N CYS A 28 -22.83 2.09 -4.67
CA CYS A 28 -21.41 2.07 -4.28
C CYS A 28 -21.19 1.53 -2.86
N ALA A 29 -22.06 1.88 -1.91
CA ALA A 29 -21.98 1.36 -0.54
C ALA A 29 -22.26 -0.15 -0.47
N LEU A 30 -23.25 -0.64 -1.23
CA LEU A 30 -23.54 -2.08 -1.36
C LEU A 30 -22.38 -2.82 -2.03
N TRP A 31 -21.78 -2.22 -3.07
CA TRP A 31 -20.59 -2.76 -3.71
C TRP A 31 -19.42 -2.90 -2.73
N GLN A 32 -19.19 -1.95 -1.82
CA GLN A 32 -18.14 -2.06 -0.80
C GLN A 32 -18.36 -3.26 0.16
N GLN A 33 -19.60 -3.70 0.36
CA GLN A 33 -19.94 -4.86 1.19
C GLN A 33 -19.71 -6.17 0.46
N ALA A 34 -20.23 -6.27 -0.76
CA ALA A 34 -20.14 -7.44 -1.61
C ALA A 34 -19.80 -7.00 -3.04
N PRO A 35 -18.50 -6.92 -3.40
CA PRO A 35 -18.12 -6.50 -4.74
C PRO A 35 -18.67 -7.43 -5.80
N GLY A 36 -19.36 -6.84 -6.77
CA GLY A 36 -19.95 -7.53 -7.88
C GLY A 36 -20.32 -6.56 -8.99
N TRP A 37 -20.43 -7.09 -10.21
CA TRP A 37 -20.78 -6.31 -11.40
C TRP A 37 -22.20 -5.72 -11.30
N ALA A 38 -23.15 -6.41 -10.67
CA ALA A 38 -24.53 -5.96 -10.56
C ALA A 38 -24.64 -4.58 -9.86
N SER A 39 -24.03 -4.41 -8.68
CA SER A 39 -24.04 -3.13 -7.97
C SER A 39 -23.27 -2.04 -8.70
N LEU A 40 -22.21 -2.38 -9.46
CA LEU A 40 -21.48 -1.43 -10.28
C LEU A 40 -22.30 -0.91 -11.46
N VAL A 41 -23.02 -1.78 -12.14
CA VAL A 41 -23.91 -1.39 -13.26
C VAL A 41 -24.96 -0.40 -12.76
N VAL A 42 -25.57 -0.67 -11.60
CA VAL A 42 -26.53 0.26 -10.97
C VAL A 42 -25.86 1.60 -10.63
N ALA A 43 -24.67 1.57 -10.02
CA ALA A 43 -23.94 2.79 -9.66
C ALA A 43 -23.55 3.62 -10.89
N LEU A 44 -23.14 2.97 -11.98
CA LEU A 44 -22.74 3.60 -13.23
C LEU A 44 -23.93 4.25 -13.93
N VAL A 45 -25.04 3.53 -14.07
CA VAL A 45 -26.29 4.06 -14.66
C VAL A 45 -26.81 5.25 -13.84
N ALA A 46 -26.86 5.12 -12.50
CA ALA A 46 -27.31 6.19 -11.62
C ALA A 46 -26.39 7.42 -11.69
N SER A 47 -25.07 7.22 -11.77
CA SER A 47 -24.10 8.32 -11.94
C SER A 47 -24.25 9.00 -13.30
N ALA A 48 -24.46 8.25 -14.38
CA ALA A 48 -24.70 8.80 -15.71
C ALA A 48 -25.99 9.64 -15.75
N CYS A 49 -27.07 9.16 -15.11
CA CYS A 49 -28.30 9.96 -14.96
C CYS A 49 -28.04 11.25 -14.16
N ALA A 50 -27.22 11.22 -13.11
CA ALA A 50 -26.86 12.41 -12.35
C ALA A 50 -26.04 13.42 -13.18
N VAL A 51 -25.11 12.96 -14.03
CA VAL A 51 -24.37 13.77 -15.00
C VAL A 51 -25.33 14.42 -16.00
N TRP A 52 -26.23 13.63 -16.59
CA TRP A 52 -27.17 14.10 -17.61
C TRP A 52 -28.14 15.17 -17.07
N MET A 53 -28.47 15.10 -15.78
CA MET A 53 -29.31 16.10 -15.10
C MET A 53 -28.53 17.35 -14.64
N LEU A 54 -27.20 17.35 -14.66
CA LEU A 54 -26.37 18.49 -14.27
C LEU A 54 -26.69 19.82 -14.99
N PRO A 55 -26.91 19.87 -16.33
CA PRO A 55 -27.28 21.11 -17.02
C PRO A 55 -28.65 21.66 -16.60
N THR A 56 -29.56 20.82 -16.10
CA THR A 56 -30.90 21.25 -15.64
C THR A 56 -30.86 22.02 -14.30
N LEU A 57 -29.72 21.99 -13.61
CA LEU A 57 -29.52 22.66 -12.32
C LEU A 57 -29.31 24.17 -12.50
N ARG A 58 -30.04 24.98 -11.74
CA ARG A 58 -29.83 26.43 -11.66
C ARG A 58 -28.53 26.73 -10.89
N ARG A 59 -27.88 27.87 -11.18
CA ARG A 59 -26.62 28.27 -10.50
C ARG A 59 -26.87 28.45 -8.98
N PRO A 60 -25.90 28.11 -8.10
CA PRO A 60 -24.54 27.62 -8.34
C PRO A 60 -24.44 26.09 -8.49
N ARG A 61 -23.72 25.61 -9.53
CA ARG A 61 -23.56 24.18 -9.88
C ARG A 61 -22.36 23.49 -9.22
N GLY A 62 -21.49 24.23 -8.54
CA GLY A 62 -20.18 23.75 -8.08
C GLY A 62 -20.26 22.49 -7.21
N LEU A 63 -21.15 22.47 -6.21
CA LEU A 63 -21.32 21.31 -5.32
C LEU A 63 -21.88 20.08 -6.03
N ALA A 64 -22.82 20.27 -6.97
CA ALA A 64 -23.39 19.16 -7.73
C ALA A 64 -22.36 18.57 -8.70
N ALA A 65 -21.61 19.42 -9.39
CA ALA A 65 -20.51 19.00 -10.26
C ALA A 65 -19.43 18.25 -9.47
N ALA A 66 -19.03 18.76 -8.30
CA ALA A 66 -18.07 18.09 -7.43
C ALA A 66 -18.58 16.72 -6.93
N THR A 67 -19.85 16.62 -6.54
CA THR A 67 -20.47 15.35 -6.11
C THR A 67 -20.44 14.32 -7.23
N VAL A 68 -20.83 14.72 -8.44
CA VAL A 68 -20.83 13.85 -9.62
C VAL A 68 -19.40 13.44 -10.00
N ALA A 69 -18.42 14.34 -9.93
CA ALA A 69 -17.02 14.02 -10.17
C ALA A 69 -16.48 13.00 -9.14
N LEU A 70 -16.79 13.17 -7.85
CA LEU A 70 -16.41 12.22 -6.81
C LEU A 70 -17.06 10.84 -6.98
N LEU A 71 -18.32 10.78 -7.43
CA LEU A 71 -18.99 9.53 -7.79
C LEU A 71 -18.32 8.86 -8.98
N ALA A 72 -18.00 9.62 -10.03
CA ALA A 72 -17.29 9.09 -11.19
C ALA A 72 -15.93 8.49 -10.79
N ILE A 73 -15.13 9.19 -9.98
CA ILE A 73 -13.87 8.67 -9.42
C ILE A 73 -14.11 7.36 -8.66
N THR A 74 -15.13 7.34 -7.80
CA THR A 74 -15.47 6.16 -6.99
C THR A 74 -15.83 4.96 -7.87
N VAL A 75 -16.67 5.15 -8.89
CA VAL A 75 -17.08 4.10 -9.83
C VAL A 75 -15.88 3.60 -10.64
N THR A 76 -15.03 4.49 -11.15
CA THR A 76 -13.83 4.10 -11.91
C THR A 76 -12.88 3.23 -11.08
N VAL A 77 -12.60 3.61 -9.83
CA VAL A 77 -11.79 2.80 -8.92
C VAL A 77 -12.48 1.45 -8.65
N ALA A 78 -13.79 1.46 -8.42
CA ALA A 78 -14.54 0.25 -8.10
C ALA A 78 -14.61 -0.75 -9.26
N VAL A 79 -14.68 -0.27 -10.51
CA VAL A 79 -14.57 -1.10 -11.72
C VAL A 79 -13.21 -1.79 -11.79
N GLY A 80 -12.12 -1.05 -11.59
CA GLY A 80 -10.76 -1.60 -11.60
C GLY A 80 -10.57 -2.69 -10.54
N GLU A 81 -10.97 -2.42 -9.30
CA GLU A 81 -10.85 -3.38 -8.20
C GLU A 81 -11.73 -4.63 -8.43
N THR A 82 -12.92 -4.47 -9.02
CA THR A 82 -13.80 -5.62 -9.34
C THR A 82 -13.23 -6.49 -10.45
N ALA A 83 -12.61 -5.87 -11.47
CA ALA A 83 -11.92 -6.60 -12.52
C ALA A 83 -10.74 -7.43 -11.94
N THR A 84 -9.97 -6.85 -11.01
CA THR A 84 -8.90 -7.57 -10.30
C THR A 84 -9.45 -8.70 -9.43
N LEU A 85 -10.51 -8.48 -8.66
CA LEU A 85 -11.13 -9.54 -7.86
C LEU A 85 -11.67 -10.68 -8.75
N PHE A 86 -12.21 -10.34 -9.91
CA PHE A 86 -12.71 -11.32 -10.87
C PHE A 86 -11.57 -12.12 -11.50
N SER A 87 -10.46 -11.48 -11.88
CA SER A 87 -9.30 -12.21 -12.44
C SER A 87 -8.67 -13.16 -11.41
N VAL A 88 -8.56 -12.72 -10.15
CA VAL A 88 -8.07 -13.55 -9.04
C VAL A 88 -8.94 -14.79 -8.82
N ARG A 89 -10.27 -14.63 -8.87
CA ARG A 89 -11.22 -15.75 -8.72
C ARG A 89 -11.23 -16.70 -9.91
N ARG A 90 -11.05 -16.16 -11.12
CA ARG A 90 -11.09 -16.95 -12.35
C ARG A 90 -9.84 -17.82 -12.50
N ASP A 91 -8.66 -17.23 -12.34
CA ASP A 91 -7.38 -17.85 -12.67
C ASP A 91 -6.37 -17.68 -11.53
N TRP A 92 -6.73 -18.16 -10.33
CA TRP A 92 -5.94 -18.04 -9.11
C TRP A 92 -4.49 -18.55 -9.26
N SER A 93 -4.30 -19.70 -9.92
CA SER A 93 -2.96 -20.31 -10.09
C SER A 93 -2.03 -19.42 -10.91
N ALA A 94 -2.51 -18.87 -12.02
CA ALA A 94 -1.74 -17.97 -12.88
C ALA A 94 -1.47 -16.63 -12.16
N TRP A 95 -2.50 -16.06 -11.52
CA TRP A 95 -2.35 -14.80 -10.79
C TRP A 95 -1.35 -14.91 -9.63
N SER A 96 -1.45 -15.96 -8.82
CA SER A 96 -0.56 -16.18 -7.68
C SER A 96 0.88 -16.54 -8.09
N ALA A 97 1.08 -17.15 -9.26
CA ALA A 97 2.40 -17.34 -9.83
C ALA A 97 3.03 -16.01 -10.28
N GLY A 98 2.27 -15.18 -11.00
CA GLY A 98 2.72 -13.85 -11.43
C GLY A 98 3.04 -12.93 -10.24
N GLU A 99 2.18 -12.91 -9.22
CA GLU A 99 2.40 -12.11 -8.01
C GLU A 99 3.70 -12.49 -7.29
N ARG A 100 3.99 -13.79 -7.14
CA ARG A 100 5.21 -14.29 -6.51
C ARG A 100 6.45 -13.92 -7.30
N GLU A 101 6.41 -14.08 -8.62
CA GLU A 101 7.50 -13.70 -9.52
C GLU A 101 7.78 -12.21 -9.43
N ASP A 102 6.76 -11.37 -9.62
CA ASP A 102 6.90 -9.91 -9.55
C ASP A 102 7.44 -9.46 -8.18
N ARG A 103 6.98 -10.09 -7.09
CA ARG A 103 7.46 -9.80 -5.73
C ARG A 103 8.91 -10.21 -5.53
N ALA A 104 9.30 -11.42 -5.95
CA ALA A 104 10.67 -11.89 -5.84
C ALA A 104 11.63 -11.03 -6.68
N GLN A 105 11.23 -10.64 -7.89
CA GLN A 105 11.99 -9.74 -8.75
C GLN A 105 12.16 -8.35 -8.15
N ARG A 106 11.08 -7.74 -7.62
CA ARG A 106 11.17 -6.42 -6.95
C ARG A 106 12.14 -6.43 -5.78
N VAL A 107 12.10 -7.47 -4.95
CA VAL A 107 13.01 -7.61 -3.80
C VAL A 107 14.44 -7.85 -4.28
N ALA A 108 14.64 -8.68 -5.31
CA ALA A 108 15.95 -8.93 -5.89
C ALA A 108 16.59 -7.66 -6.50
N ALA A 109 15.79 -6.85 -7.20
CA ALA A 109 16.22 -5.57 -7.75
C ALA A 109 16.68 -4.62 -6.62
N SER A 110 15.85 -4.46 -5.58
CA SER A 110 16.20 -3.60 -4.45
C SER A 110 17.44 -4.10 -3.68
N LEU A 111 17.62 -5.42 -3.54
CA LEU A 111 18.83 -5.99 -2.96
C LEU A 111 20.07 -5.66 -3.78
N THR A 112 19.95 -5.66 -5.11
CA THR A 112 21.04 -5.32 -6.04
C THR A 112 21.42 -3.84 -5.90
N ASP A 113 20.43 -2.96 -5.82
CA ASP A 113 20.64 -1.52 -5.64
C ASP A 113 21.30 -1.20 -4.28
N VAL A 114 20.84 -1.85 -3.21
CA VAL A 114 21.44 -1.71 -1.88
C VAL A 114 22.85 -2.29 -1.87
N ALA A 115 23.08 -3.45 -2.48
CA ALA A 115 24.41 -4.07 -2.59
C ALA A 115 25.43 -3.14 -3.26
N SER A 116 25.05 -2.55 -4.40
CA SER A 116 25.90 -1.63 -5.15
C SER A 116 26.21 -0.36 -4.36
N THR A 117 25.21 0.18 -3.65
CA THR A 117 25.38 1.37 -2.80
C THR A 117 26.31 1.08 -1.62
N LEU A 118 26.13 -0.06 -0.93
CA LEU A 118 26.99 -0.43 0.18
C LEU A 118 28.44 -0.68 -0.28
N ARG A 119 28.63 -1.34 -1.42
CA ARG A 119 29.95 -1.57 -2.02
C ARG A 119 30.67 -0.25 -2.28
N ARG A 120 30.01 0.66 -3.00
CA ARG A 120 30.55 1.98 -3.32
C ARG A 120 30.93 2.75 -2.05
N VAL A 121 30.07 2.78 -1.04
CA VAL A 121 30.34 3.47 0.23
C VAL A 121 31.52 2.85 0.98
N ALA A 122 31.64 1.51 0.98
CA ALA A 122 32.77 0.83 1.62
C ALA A 122 34.08 1.14 0.89
N GLU A 123 34.09 1.07 -0.44
CA GLU A 123 35.28 1.37 -1.27
C GLU A 123 35.74 2.82 -1.13
N GLU A 124 34.82 3.79 -1.18
CA GLU A 124 35.11 5.21 -0.94
C GLU A 124 35.74 5.43 0.44
N ARG A 125 35.29 4.72 1.48
CA ARG A 125 35.80 4.90 2.86
C ARG A 125 37.11 4.25 3.18
N VAL A 126 37.55 3.33 2.36
CA VAL A 126 38.93 2.83 2.43
C VAL A 126 39.91 3.93 2.01
N LEU A 127 39.51 4.84 1.11
CA LEU A 127 40.35 5.93 0.59
C LEU A 127 40.29 7.19 1.46
N ASP A 128 39.10 7.52 2.01
CA ASP A 128 38.90 8.68 2.88
C ASP A 128 38.29 8.30 4.24
N THR A 129 39.14 8.25 5.28
CA THR A 129 38.77 7.83 6.65
C THR A 129 38.30 8.96 7.56
N LEU A 130 38.30 10.22 7.11
CA LEU A 130 38.11 11.38 7.99
C LEU A 130 36.64 11.68 8.32
N SER A 131 35.69 11.20 7.51
CA SER A 131 34.25 11.38 7.73
C SER A 131 33.54 10.05 7.64
N VAL A 132 32.60 9.79 8.56
CA VAL A 132 31.78 8.57 8.52
C VAL A 132 30.33 8.98 8.63
N ALA A 133 29.57 8.68 7.58
CA ALA A 133 28.13 8.92 7.51
C ALA A 133 27.42 7.60 7.22
N THR A 134 26.16 7.49 7.62
CA THR A 134 25.34 6.34 7.28
C THR A 134 25.18 6.21 5.78
N PRO A 135 25.20 4.99 5.22
CA PRO A 135 24.93 4.77 3.80
C PRO A 135 23.60 5.43 3.38
N PRO A 136 23.55 6.16 2.26
CA PRO A 136 22.35 6.89 1.83
C PRO A 136 21.36 5.93 1.16
N LEU A 137 20.67 5.13 1.97
CA LEU A 137 19.67 4.16 1.50
C LEU A 137 18.26 4.78 1.48
N GLU A 138 17.47 4.43 0.46
CA GLU A 138 16.07 4.84 0.36
C GLU A 138 15.21 4.26 1.49
N GLY A 139 14.14 4.96 1.86
CA GLY A 139 13.15 4.47 2.82
C GLY A 139 13.61 4.42 4.29
N ALA A 140 14.74 5.05 4.62
CA ALA A 140 15.31 5.05 5.98
C ALA A 140 15.59 3.64 6.51
N VAL A 141 16.10 2.76 5.64
CA VAL A 141 16.58 1.42 6.00
C VAL A 141 17.67 1.54 7.06
N GLU A 142 17.55 0.73 8.11
CA GLU A 142 18.54 0.68 9.17
C GLU A 142 19.88 0.21 8.61
N SER A 143 20.89 1.07 8.71
CA SER A 143 22.20 0.86 8.11
C SER A 143 23.31 1.37 9.02
N ALA A 144 24.51 0.85 8.79
CA ALA A 144 25.71 1.29 9.47
C ALA A 144 26.91 1.32 8.53
N LEU A 145 27.89 2.12 8.90
CA LEU A 145 29.21 2.12 8.32
C LEU A 145 30.22 2.00 9.47
N LEU A 146 31.11 1.02 9.38
CA LEU A 146 32.13 0.71 10.35
C LEU A 146 33.49 0.82 9.66
N VAL A 147 34.45 1.51 10.28
CA VAL A 147 35.82 1.60 9.77
C VAL A 147 36.76 1.01 10.81
N PHE A 148 37.54 0.03 10.39
CA PHE A 148 38.55 -0.64 11.19
C PHE A 148 39.94 -0.21 10.72
N ARG A 149 40.85 0.01 11.66
CA ARG A 149 42.27 0.23 11.42
C ARG A 149 43.06 -0.79 12.23
N ASN A 150 43.89 -1.59 11.56
CA ASN A 150 44.65 -2.69 12.16
C ASN A 150 43.76 -3.63 13.02
N GLY A 151 42.53 -3.90 12.54
CA GLY A 151 41.54 -4.72 13.24
C GLY A 151 40.78 -4.03 14.37
N ALA A 152 41.15 -2.83 14.79
CA ALA A 152 40.43 -2.05 15.80
C ALA A 152 39.36 -1.15 15.15
N LEU A 153 38.16 -1.11 15.71
CA LEU A 153 37.10 -0.19 15.26
C LEU A 153 37.51 1.25 15.61
N VAL A 154 37.72 2.10 14.60
CA VAL A 154 38.13 3.50 14.79
C VAL A 154 37.00 4.48 14.54
N ALA A 155 36.01 4.11 13.72
CA ALA A 155 34.86 4.97 13.46
C ALA A 155 33.61 4.16 13.14
N ARG A 156 32.45 4.72 13.50
CA ARG A 156 31.13 4.13 13.28
C ARG A 156 30.10 5.22 13.01
N ALA A 157 29.26 5.00 12.02
CA ALA A 157 27.98 5.71 11.85
C ALA A 157 26.84 4.70 11.76
N GLY A 158 25.69 5.04 12.34
CA GLY A 158 24.48 4.23 12.27
C GLY A 158 24.44 3.00 13.18
N GLN A 159 23.52 2.09 12.85
CA GLN A 159 23.16 0.95 13.68
C GLN A 159 23.25 -0.37 12.89
N THR A 160 23.89 -1.37 13.50
CA THR A 160 23.94 -2.75 12.99
C THR A 160 23.26 -3.66 14.01
N ARG A 161 22.58 -4.69 13.51
CA ARG A 161 21.91 -5.74 14.31
C ARG A 161 22.55 -7.12 14.15
N THR A 162 23.53 -7.24 13.26
CA THR A 162 24.30 -8.45 13.01
C THR A 162 25.73 -8.27 13.52
N SER A 163 26.34 -9.34 14.02
CA SER A 163 27.73 -9.31 14.48
C SER A 163 28.67 -9.13 13.28
N ILE A 164 29.57 -8.15 13.36
CA ILE A 164 30.55 -7.85 12.31
C ILE A 164 31.93 -8.00 12.91
N MET A 165 32.70 -8.96 12.40
CA MET A 165 34.12 -9.12 12.76
C MET A 165 35.03 -8.51 11.68
N PRO A 166 36.17 -7.90 12.05
CA PRO A 166 37.18 -7.50 11.08
C PRO A 166 37.83 -8.72 10.41
N GLY A 167 38.46 -8.53 9.25
CA GLY A 167 39.27 -9.56 8.59
C GLY A 167 38.51 -10.56 7.70
N ALA A 168 37.17 -10.51 7.66
CA ALA A 168 36.38 -11.34 6.74
C ALA A 168 36.69 -11.01 5.25
N PRO A 169 36.35 -11.89 4.29
CA PRO A 169 36.65 -11.65 2.88
C PRO A 169 35.98 -10.38 2.34
N VAL A 170 36.69 -9.67 1.45
CA VAL A 170 36.19 -8.50 0.71
C VAL A 170 35.02 -8.91 -0.20
N GLY A 171 34.12 -7.96 -0.46
CA GLY A 171 32.93 -8.15 -1.28
C GLY A 171 31.64 -7.94 -0.50
N VAL A 172 30.50 -8.24 -1.15
CA VAL A 172 29.17 -8.13 -0.53
C VAL A 172 28.68 -9.52 -0.17
N ARG A 173 28.15 -9.68 1.05
CA ARG A 173 27.67 -10.96 1.57
C ARG A 173 26.39 -10.77 2.35
N LEU A 174 25.54 -11.78 2.30
CA LEU A 174 24.42 -11.92 3.22
C LEU A 174 24.94 -12.50 4.53
N VAL A 175 24.60 -11.87 5.66
CA VAL A 175 24.95 -12.33 6.99
C VAL A 175 23.66 -12.58 7.76
N ASP A 176 23.40 -13.85 8.05
CA ASP A 176 22.25 -14.29 8.82
C ASP A 176 22.59 -14.34 10.32
N GLY A 177 21.77 -13.69 11.12
CA GLY A 177 21.72 -13.84 12.57
C GLY A 177 20.44 -14.54 13.01
N ALA A 178 20.26 -14.72 14.32
CA ALA A 178 19.08 -15.41 14.86
C ALA A 178 17.74 -14.73 14.51
N PHE A 179 17.75 -13.39 14.43
CA PHE A 179 16.54 -12.59 14.17
C PHE A 179 16.69 -11.54 13.07
N HIS A 180 17.90 -11.37 12.53
CA HIS A 180 18.21 -10.30 11.59
C HIS A 180 19.07 -10.86 10.48
N THR A 181 18.69 -10.56 9.25
CA THR A 181 19.54 -10.79 8.08
C THR A 181 20.00 -9.44 7.58
N SER A 182 21.31 -9.27 7.43
CA SER A 182 21.91 -8.03 6.94
C SER A 182 22.72 -8.28 5.68
N LEU A 183 22.76 -7.28 4.81
CA LEU A 183 23.70 -7.22 3.71
C LEU A 183 24.94 -6.48 4.18
N VAL A 184 26.11 -7.09 3.99
CA VAL A 184 27.38 -6.56 4.47
C VAL A 184 28.32 -6.42 3.29
N ALA A 185 28.70 -5.19 2.94
CA ALA A 185 29.73 -4.89 1.97
C ALA A 185 31.03 -4.54 2.69
N ARG A 186 32.12 -5.13 2.23
CA ARG A 186 33.45 -4.94 2.82
C ARG A 186 34.45 -4.56 1.75
N ALA A 187 35.24 -3.54 2.05
CA ALA A 187 36.38 -3.11 1.26
C ALA A 187 37.62 -3.01 2.15
N ARG A 188 38.79 -3.25 1.58
CA ARG A 188 40.08 -3.21 2.29
C ARG A 188 41.10 -2.41 1.48
N SER A 189 41.90 -1.60 2.17
CA SER A 189 43.01 -0.85 1.58
C SER A 189 44.05 -1.80 1.02
N ALA A 190 44.79 -1.34 0.01
CA ALA A 190 45.88 -2.09 -0.61
C ALA A 190 46.96 -2.50 0.41
N ASP A 191 47.20 -1.67 1.44
CA ASP A 191 48.12 -1.97 2.54
C ASP A 191 47.54 -2.89 3.61
N GLY A 192 46.26 -3.26 3.50
CA GLY A 192 45.55 -4.11 4.45
C GLY A 192 45.26 -3.46 5.81
N ARG A 193 45.69 -2.21 6.04
CA ARG A 193 45.60 -1.55 7.36
C ARG A 193 44.23 -0.98 7.64
N VAL A 194 43.50 -0.58 6.61
CA VAL A 194 42.15 0.00 6.71
C VAL A 194 41.13 -0.94 6.08
N GLU A 195 40.03 -1.15 6.80
CA GLU A 195 38.91 -1.95 6.34
C GLU A 195 37.61 -1.20 6.62
N ALA A 196 36.79 -0.99 5.59
CA ALA A 196 35.48 -0.38 5.71
C ALA A 196 34.40 -1.44 5.52
N VAL A 197 33.38 -1.39 6.37
CA VAL A 197 32.25 -2.31 6.35
C VAL A 197 30.95 -1.52 6.36
N ALA A 198 30.24 -1.54 5.23
CA ALA A 198 28.92 -0.96 5.10
C ALA A 198 27.86 -2.06 5.28
N VAL A 199 26.84 -1.78 6.09
CA VAL A 199 25.81 -2.76 6.49
C VAL A 199 24.43 -2.16 6.23
N ALA A 200 23.53 -2.97 5.69
CA ALA A 200 22.09 -2.67 5.64
C ALA A 200 21.29 -3.83 6.22
N LEU A 201 20.30 -3.53 7.06
CA LEU A 201 19.37 -4.53 7.54
C LEU A 201 18.37 -4.88 6.44
N VAL A 202 18.32 -6.16 6.07
CA VAL A 202 17.53 -6.64 4.95
C VAL A 202 16.18 -7.18 5.42
N SER A 203 16.19 -8.06 6.41
CA SER A 203 14.99 -8.65 7.00
C SER A 203 15.15 -8.77 8.52
N SER A 204 14.02 -8.83 9.22
CA SER A 204 13.99 -9.09 10.65
C SER A 204 12.80 -9.99 10.99
N ALA A 205 13.05 -11.04 11.77
CA ALA A 205 12.04 -12.00 12.18
C ALA A 205 11.30 -11.51 13.45
N PRO A 206 10.01 -11.88 13.63
CA PRO A 206 9.31 -11.62 14.87
C PRO A 206 10.03 -12.21 16.10
N PRO A 207 10.06 -11.51 17.25
CA PRO A 207 9.45 -10.21 17.54
C PRO A 207 10.37 -8.99 17.26
N ALA A 208 11.59 -9.23 16.75
CA ALA A 208 12.59 -8.18 16.56
C ALA A 208 12.21 -7.17 15.46
N ASP A 209 11.38 -7.60 14.51
CA ASP A 209 10.79 -6.81 13.43
C ASP A 209 10.10 -5.51 13.90
N ARG A 210 9.57 -5.51 15.14
CA ARG A 210 8.94 -4.34 15.75
C ARG A 210 9.92 -3.22 16.09
N PHE A 211 11.18 -3.55 16.34
CA PHE A 211 12.22 -2.62 16.81
C PHE A 211 13.24 -2.25 15.73
N ALA A 212 12.99 -2.65 14.49
CA ALA A 212 13.90 -2.48 13.38
C ALA A 212 13.18 -1.95 12.14
N ARG A 213 13.97 -1.34 11.24
CA ARG A 213 13.50 -0.87 9.92
C ARG A 213 14.26 -1.59 8.81
N PRO A 214 13.94 -2.87 8.55
CA PRO A 214 14.59 -3.66 7.50
C PRO A 214 14.13 -3.20 6.11
N LEU A 215 14.95 -3.49 5.09
CA LEU A 215 14.65 -3.22 3.68
C LEU A 215 13.27 -3.74 3.26
N LEU A 216 12.92 -4.97 3.62
CA LEU A 216 11.63 -5.56 3.24
C LEU A 216 10.42 -4.74 3.70
N ARG A 217 10.56 -3.94 4.77
CA ARG A 217 9.49 -3.08 5.30
C ARG A 217 9.38 -1.74 4.57
N THR A 218 10.44 -1.31 3.87
CA THR A 218 10.46 -0.05 3.12
C THR A 218 10.01 -0.24 1.67
N LEU A 219 10.00 -1.48 1.18
CA LEU A 219 9.53 -1.81 -0.16
C LEU A 219 8.03 -1.54 -0.32
N SER A 220 7.69 -1.02 -1.49
CA SER A 220 6.29 -0.82 -1.86
C SER A 220 5.58 -2.15 -2.16
N GLY A 221 4.29 -2.19 -1.85
CA GLY A 221 3.46 -3.37 -2.05
C GLY A 221 3.43 -4.30 -0.84
N ARG A 222 2.90 -5.51 -1.06
CA ARG A 222 2.73 -6.51 0.00
C ARG A 222 3.98 -7.37 0.08
N VAL A 223 5.00 -6.86 0.77
CA VAL A 223 6.23 -7.61 1.07
C VAL A 223 6.27 -7.80 2.57
N ASP A 224 6.20 -9.05 3.01
CA ASP A 224 6.30 -9.41 4.42
C ASP A 224 7.29 -10.56 4.60
N VAL A 225 7.80 -10.68 5.83
CA VAL A 225 8.80 -11.69 6.19
C VAL A 225 8.22 -13.09 6.32
N ALA A 226 6.90 -13.24 6.37
CA ALA A 226 6.24 -14.56 6.43
C ALA A 226 6.17 -15.21 5.05
N HIS A 227 6.06 -14.40 3.98
CA HIS A 227 5.89 -14.87 2.61
C HIS A 227 7.05 -14.50 1.69
N THR A 228 8.02 -13.71 2.15
CA THR A 228 9.24 -13.39 1.40
C THR A 228 10.45 -13.67 2.28
N ILE A 229 11.23 -14.67 1.88
CA ILE A 229 12.40 -15.14 2.61
C ILE A 229 13.64 -14.81 1.77
N ILE A 230 14.66 -14.26 2.42
CA ILE A 230 15.96 -14.00 1.79
C ILE A 230 16.94 -14.99 2.39
N GLU A 231 17.58 -15.74 1.52
CA GLU A 231 18.41 -16.88 1.90
C GLU A 231 19.81 -16.74 1.33
N SER A 232 20.73 -17.46 1.98
CA SER A 232 22.07 -17.69 1.45
C SER A 232 22.03 -18.17 -0.01
N PRO A 233 22.98 -17.72 -0.86
CA PRO A 233 23.08 -18.17 -2.25
C PRO A 233 23.21 -19.69 -2.40
N ASP A 234 23.74 -20.36 -1.37
CA ASP A 234 24.00 -21.80 -1.33
C ASP A 234 22.85 -22.60 -0.69
N SER A 235 21.77 -21.94 -0.28
CA SER A 235 20.58 -22.62 0.25
C SER A 235 20.08 -23.64 -0.77
N THR A 236 19.82 -24.88 -0.35
CA THR A 236 19.18 -25.92 -1.17
C THR A 236 17.68 -26.03 -0.91
N ASN A 237 17.12 -25.12 -0.09
CA ASN A 237 15.75 -25.21 0.36
C ASN A 237 14.77 -24.87 -0.79
N VAL A 238 13.96 -25.85 -1.18
CA VAL A 238 12.92 -25.69 -2.19
C VAL A 238 11.58 -25.99 -1.53
N ALA A 239 10.71 -24.97 -1.45
CA ALA A 239 9.35 -25.13 -0.97
C ALA A 239 8.41 -25.28 -2.17
N ALA A 240 7.51 -26.26 -2.12
CA ALA A 240 6.48 -26.41 -3.15
C ALA A 240 5.63 -25.12 -3.24
N GLY A 241 5.31 -24.69 -4.47
CA GLY A 241 4.53 -23.45 -4.68
C GLY A 241 5.28 -22.16 -4.35
N SER A 242 6.61 -22.21 -4.24
CA SER A 242 7.46 -21.02 -4.10
C SER A 242 8.11 -20.62 -5.43
N THR A 243 8.40 -19.33 -5.57
CA THR A 243 9.23 -18.80 -6.66
C THR A 243 10.56 -18.37 -6.08
N VAL A 244 11.67 -18.69 -6.74
CA VAL A 244 13.00 -18.31 -6.30
C VAL A 244 13.72 -17.51 -7.38
N VAL A 245 14.10 -16.29 -7.04
CA VAL A 245 14.92 -15.41 -7.88
C VAL A 245 16.31 -15.31 -7.25
N VAL A 246 17.35 -15.49 -8.05
CA VAL A 246 18.75 -15.36 -7.60
C VAL A 246 19.18 -13.91 -7.78
N VAL A 247 19.75 -13.33 -6.72
CA VAL A 247 20.35 -11.99 -6.76
C VAL A 247 21.80 -12.14 -7.22
N PRO A 248 22.19 -11.57 -8.37
CA PRO A 248 23.56 -11.67 -8.85
C PRO A 248 24.51 -10.72 -8.10
N ASP A 249 25.77 -11.09 -8.04
CA ASP A 249 26.89 -10.21 -7.70
C ASP A 249 28.08 -10.46 -8.64
N GLY A 250 28.05 -9.81 -9.80
CA GLY A 250 28.99 -10.09 -10.88
C GLY A 250 28.92 -11.56 -11.31
N PRO A 251 30.04 -12.32 -11.28
CA PRO A 251 30.03 -13.75 -11.58
C PRO A 251 29.48 -14.61 -10.43
N ASN A 252 29.31 -14.04 -9.23
CA ASN A 252 28.87 -14.74 -8.04
C ASN A 252 27.37 -14.55 -7.79
N ARG A 253 26.84 -15.33 -6.85
CA ARG A 253 25.46 -15.20 -6.37
C ARG A 253 25.48 -14.57 -4.99
N LEU A 254 24.68 -13.53 -4.78
CA LEU A 254 24.64 -12.79 -3.52
C LEU A 254 23.66 -13.42 -2.53
N ALA A 255 22.45 -13.71 -3.00
CA ALA A 255 21.34 -14.20 -2.20
C ALA A 255 20.31 -14.90 -3.09
N ARG A 256 19.40 -15.65 -2.47
CA ARG A 256 18.19 -16.16 -3.10
C ARG A 256 16.99 -15.48 -2.44
N VAL A 257 16.10 -14.92 -3.25
CA VAL A 257 14.82 -14.38 -2.80
C VAL A 257 13.75 -15.42 -3.10
N ARG A 258 13.11 -15.91 -2.04
CA ARG A 258 12.03 -16.88 -2.14
C ARG A 258 10.70 -16.24 -1.78
N ALA A 259 9.76 -16.24 -2.71
CA ALA A 259 8.39 -15.78 -2.51
C ALA A 259 7.43 -16.97 -2.37
N LEU A 260 6.76 -17.06 -1.23
CA LEU A 260 5.70 -18.02 -0.93
C LEU A 260 4.34 -17.47 -1.35
N SER A 261 3.40 -18.35 -1.68
CA SER A 261 2.03 -17.94 -2.04
C SER A 261 1.26 -17.45 -0.81
N PHE A 262 0.51 -16.38 -0.99
CA PHE A 262 -0.58 -16.04 -0.07
C PHE A 262 -1.73 -17.02 -0.29
N SER A 263 -2.55 -17.26 0.74
CA SER A 263 -3.81 -17.98 0.51
C SER A 263 -4.77 -17.13 -0.33
N GLU A 264 -5.68 -17.80 -1.05
CA GLU A 264 -6.70 -17.10 -1.86
C GLU A 264 -7.56 -16.18 -0.97
N GLY A 265 -8.03 -16.69 0.17
CA GLY A 265 -8.86 -15.93 1.10
C GLY A 265 -8.14 -14.70 1.66
N GLU A 266 -6.85 -14.82 1.96
CA GLU A 266 -6.02 -13.71 2.43
C GLU A 266 -5.81 -12.64 1.34
N THR A 267 -5.60 -13.06 0.10
CA THR A 267 -5.51 -12.14 -1.05
C THR A 267 -6.83 -11.43 -1.29
N GLN A 268 -7.94 -12.16 -1.31
CA GLN A 268 -9.27 -11.59 -1.47
C GLN A 268 -9.57 -10.58 -0.36
N LEU A 269 -9.30 -10.91 0.89
CA LEU A 269 -9.52 -10.00 2.02
C LEU A 269 -8.69 -8.72 1.89
N SER A 270 -7.42 -8.84 1.53
CA SER A 270 -6.52 -7.70 1.33
C SER A 270 -7.00 -6.78 0.21
N LEU A 271 -7.41 -7.35 -0.93
CA LEU A 271 -7.99 -6.58 -2.05
C LEU A 271 -9.28 -5.88 -1.64
N LEU A 272 -10.17 -6.54 -0.89
CA LEU A 272 -11.39 -5.93 -0.36
C LEU A 272 -11.09 -4.75 0.58
N GLN A 273 -10.12 -4.90 1.48
CA GLN A 273 -9.71 -3.83 2.39
C GLN A 273 -9.11 -2.64 1.62
N ARG A 274 -8.26 -2.91 0.62
CA ARG A 274 -7.67 -1.89 -0.26
C ARG A 274 -8.75 -1.14 -1.04
N ALA A 275 -9.68 -1.85 -1.65
CA ALA A 275 -10.80 -1.28 -2.40
C ALA A 275 -11.66 -0.36 -1.51
N ARG A 276 -11.97 -0.81 -0.28
CA ARG A 276 -12.68 0.01 0.72
C ARG A 276 -11.88 1.25 1.11
N ALA A 277 -10.60 1.11 1.42
CA ALA A 277 -9.75 2.23 1.80
C ALA A 277 -9.71 3.32 0.71
N ARG A 278 -9.57 2.92 -0.57
CA ARG A 278 -9.49 3.85 -1.71
C ARG A 278 -10.80 4.57 -2.01
N THR A 279 -11.93 3.88 -1.87
CA THR A 279 -13.25 4.43 -2.22
C THR A 279 -13.96 5.13 -1.06
N ASN A 280 -13.51 4.91 0.18
CA ASN A 280 -14.16 5.47 1.38
C ASN A 280 -14.14 7.00 1.42
N LEU A 281 -13.03 7.62 1.06
CA LEU A 281 -12.87 9.08 1.12
C LEU A 281 -13.75 9.76 0.06
N SER A 282 -13.64 9.32 -1.20
CA SER A 282 -14.41 9.91 -2.31
C SER A 282 -15.92 9.73 -2.11
N LEU A 283 -16.36 8.54 -1.67
CA LEU A 283 -17.77 8.27 -1.37
C LEU A 283 -18.28 9.10 -0.18
N GLY A 284 -17.46 9.28 0.86
CA GLY A 284 -17.79 10.12 2.00
C GLY A 284 -17.96 11.59 1.62
N LEU A 285 -17.06 12.12 0.79
CA LEU A 285 -17.15 13.49 0.28
C LEU A 285 -18.33 13.67 -0.69
N ALA A 286 -18.64 12.67 -1.52
CA ALA A 286 -19.81 12.69 -2.40
C ALA A 286 -21.11 12.76 -1.58
N LEU A 287 -21.24 11.94 -0.53
CA LEU A 287 -22.38 11.97 0.38
C LEU A 287 -22.50 13.33 1.09
N LEU A 288 -21.39 13.89 1.56
CA LEU A 288 -21.38 15.20 2.22
C LEU A 288 -21.77 16.32 1.25
N GLY A 289 -21.26 16.30 0.01
CA GLY A 289 -21.64 17.25 -1.04
C GLY A 289 -23.12 17.17 -1.38
N MET A 290 -23.66 15.95 -1.51
CA MET A 290 -25.08 15.71 -1.72
C MET A 290 -25.93 16.25 -0.56
N LEU A 291 -25.54 15.99 0.69
CA LEU A 291 -26.23 16.49 1.88
C LEU A 291 -26.23 18.03 1.92
N ILE A 292 -25.08 18.67 1.76
CA ILE A 292 -25.00 20.15 1.75
C ILE A 292 -25.90 20.72 0.65
N GLY A 293 -25.90 20.11 -0.54
CA GLY A 293 -26.79 20.50 -1.63
C GLY A 293 -28.27 20.40 -1.25
N ALA A 294 -28.67 19.30 -0.62
CA ALA A 294 -30.04 19.04 -0.20
C ALA A 294 -30.51 19.96 0.95
N TRP A 295 -29.63 20.35 1.87
CA TRP A 295 -29.98 21.13 3.07
C TRP A 295 -29.88 22.65 2.91
N ARG A 296 -29.10 23.17 1.93
CA ARG A 296 -28.92 24.62 1.71
C ARG A 296 -30.12 25.36 1.09
N ARG A 297 -31.18 24.68 0.65
CA ARG A 297 -32.39 25.28 0.05
C ARG A 297 -33.64 24.65 0.65
N PRO A 298 -34.84 25.26 0.58
CA PRO A 298 -36.08 24.67 1.07
C PRO A 298 -36.43 23.41 0.27
N ALA A 299 -35.80 22.29 0.63
CA ALA A 299 -36.01 20.98 0.07
C ALA A 299 -37.32 20.39 0.60
N ARG A 300 -38.10 19.78 -0.30
CA ARG A 300 -39.34 19.07 0.07
C ARG A 300 -39.00 17.85 0.94
N THR A 301 -39.91 17.46 1.82
CA THR A 301 -39.71 16.38 2.82
C THR A 301 -39.13 15.09 2.21
N GLY A 302 -39.55 14.70 1.00
CA GLY A 302 -39.04 13.51 0.32
C GLY A 302 -37.54 13.55 -0.02
N GLN A 303 -36.95 14.72 -0.29
CA GLN A 303 -35.51 14.86 -0.55
C GLN A 303 -34.69 14.64 0.72
N ARG A 304 -35.22 15.10 1.87
CA ARG A 304 -34.59 14.88 3.18
C ARG A 304 -34.64 13.41 3.58
N VAL A 305 -35.75 12.72 3.29
CA VAL A 305 -35.89 11.28 3.55
C VAL A 305 -34.91 10.46 2.71
N ALA A 306 -34.81 10.73 1.40
CA ALA A 306 -33.85 10.02 0.53
C ALA A 306 -32.38 10.23 0.97
N ALA A 307 -32.02 11.47 1.30
CA ALA A 307 -30.68 11.79 1.79
C ALA A 307 -30.39 11.16 3.17
N ALA A 308 -31.37 11.15 4.08
CA ALA A 308 -31.28 10.50 5.38
C ALA A 308 -31.16 8.98 5.25
N ALA A 309 -31.88 8.36 4.31
CA ALA A 309 -31.78 6.93 4.04
C ALA A 309 -30.39 6.54 3.53
N ALA A 310 -29.82 7.31 2.59
CA ALA A 310 -28.46 7.10 2.10
C ALA A 310 -27.42 7.26 3.22
N ALA A 311 -27.58 8.28 4.07
CA ALA A 311 -26.72 8.50 5.24
C ALA A 311 -26.87 7.37 6.27
N ALA A 312 -28.08 6.88 6.54
CA ALA A 312 -28.34 5.80 7.48
C ALA A 312 -27.72 4.47 7.01
N VAL A 313 -27.85 4.13 5.73
CA VAL A 313 -27.21 2.94 5.14
C VAL A 313 -25.70 3.01 5.30
N ARG A 314 -25.11 4.19 5.04
CA ARG A 314 -23.66 4.41 5.21
C ARG A 314 -23.22 4.44 6.68
N ALA A 315 -24.03 4.97 7.59
CA ALA A 315 -23.72 4.99 9.02
C ALA A 315 -23.76 3.58 9.62
N ARG A 316 -24.73 2.76 9.20
CA ARG A 316 -24.83 1.33 9.58
C ARG A 316 -23.58 0.54 9.16
N ASP A 317 -22.97 0.92 8.04
CA ASP A 317 -21.74 0.34 7.53
C ASP A 317 -20.53 0.64 8.44
N ARG A 318 -20.40 1.87 8.96
CA ARG A 318 -19.37 2.23 9.96
C ARG A 318 -19.57 1.49 11.29
N GLY A 319 -20.81 1.37 11.77
CA GLY A 319 -21.11 0.76 13.07
C GLY A 319 -20.84 -0.76 13.15
N ARG A 320 -20.98 -1.49 12.04
CA ARG A 320 -20.61 -2.92 11.98
C ARG A 320 -19.10 -3.14 11.97
N ALA A 321 -18.33 -2.20 11.43
CA ALA A 321 -16.87 -2.27 11.43
C ALA A 321 -16.28 -2.07 12.82
N THR A 322 -16.86 -1.17 13.64
CA THR A 322 -16.42 -0.92 15.02
C THR A 322 -16.77 -2.07 15.98
N HIS A 323 -17.95 -2.68 15.85
CA HIS A 323 -18.32 -3.82 16.71
C HIS A 323 -17.43 -5.06 16.52
N ARG A 324 -17.00 -5.37 15.28
CA ARG A 324 -16.09 -6.50 15.01
C ARG A 324 -14.64 -6.27 15.45
N VAL A 325 -14.23 -5.02 15.62
CA VAL A 325 -12.88 -4.69 16.15
C VAL A 325 -12.88 -4.84 17.68
N VAL A 326 -13.97 -4.50 18.36
CA VAL A 326 -14.10 -4.66 19.82
C VAL A 326 -14.13 -6.14 20.23
N GLU A 327 -14.76 -7.03 19.44
CA GLU A 327 -14.79 -8.48 19.71
C GLU A 327 -13.45 -9.20 19.47
N ARG A 328 -12.47 -8.60 18.78
CA ARG A 328 -11.14 -9.21 18.57
C ARG A 328 -10.06 -8.72 19.55
N VAL A 329 -10.36 -7.72 20.38
CA VAL A 329 -9.39 -7.15 21.34
C VAL A 329 -9.63 -7.67 22.77
N LEU A 330 -10.67 -8.46 23.00
CA LEU A 330 -10.89 -9.17 24.26
C LEU A 330 -11.02 -10.67 23.98
N PRO A 331 -9.92 -11.44 24.01
CA PRO A 331 -10.04 -12.85 24.34
C PRO A 331 -10.40 -12.93 25.83
N VAL A 332 -11.58 -13.47 26.13
CA VAL A 332 -11.80 -14.18 27.40
C VAL A 332 -11.07 -15.51 27.31
#